data_AF-A0A950SWM0-F1
#
_entry.id   AF-A0A950SWM0-F1
#
_cell.length_a   1.000
_cell.length_b   1.000
_cell.length_c   1.000
_cell.angle_alpha   90.00
_cell.angle_beta   90.00
_cell.angle_gamma   90.00
#
_symmetry.space_group_name_H-M   'P 1'
#
loop_
_entity.id
_entity.type
_entity.pdbx_description
1 polymer ?
#
loop_
_entity_poly.entity_id
_entity_poly.type
_entity_poly.pdbx_seq_one_letter_code
_entity_poly.pdbx_strand_id
1 'polypeptide(L)'
;TAADYASAIGLIRQPYLEWQVPVRAISALEGVGIREAWDDIARFRAVLDATGAWSRRRAEQALSALRSEIGDSLLDHFRAAPAVAERLAAIEEEVVAGTRTPAAAARVLLGHFFSHG
;
A
#
# COMPACT_ATOMS: atom_id res chain seq x y z
N THR A 1 28.39 -2.67 3.07
CA THR A 1 28.86 -3.29 1.81
C THR A 1 27.86 -4.36 1.36
N ALA A 2 27.94 -4.87 0.12
CA ALA A 2 27.02 -5.92 -0.35
C ALA A 2 27.04 -7.18 0.56
N ALA A 3 28.19 -7.52 1.14
CA ALA A 3 28.32 -8.60 2.10
C ALA A 3 27.57 -8.34 3.43
N ASP A 4 27.58 -7.09 3.91
CA ASP A 4 26.83 -6.71 5.12
C ASP A 4 25.31 -6.82 4.88
N TYR A 5 24.84 -6.41 3.70
CA TYR A 5 23.43 -6.56 3.33
C TYR A 5 23.01 -8.03 3.15
N ALA A 6 23.87 -8.86 2.55
CA ALA A 6 23.61 -10.29 2.43
C ALA A 6 23.44 -10.95 3.80
N SER A 7 24.32 -10.61 4.75
CA SER A 7 24.24 -11.08 6.13
C SER A 7 22.94 -10.62 6.81
N ALA A 8 22.57 -9.34 6.64
CA ALA A 8 21.36 -8.78 7.24
C ALA A 8 20.06 -9.42 6.70
N ILE A 9 19.97 -9.66 5.38
CA ILE A 9 18.79 -10.29 4.77
C ILE A 9 18.57 -11.71 5.32
N GLY A 10 19.63 -12.45 5.62
CA GLY A 10 19.53 -13.78 6.23
C GLY A 10 18.88 -13.78 7.63
N LEU A 11 18.89 -12.65 8.34
CA LEU A 11 18.26 -12.51 9.65
C LEU A 11 16.75 -12.22 9.58
N ILE A 12 16.23 -11.86 8.40
CA ILE A 12 14.83 -11.49 8.21
C ILE A 12 14.02 -12.72 7.81
N ARG A 13 12.81 -12.87 8.39
CA ARG A 13 11.86 -13.91 7.97
C ARG A 13 11.51 -13.72 6.51
N GLN A 14 11.86 -14.71 5.70
CA GLN A 14 11.59 -14.68 4.26
C GLN A 14 10.08 -14.88 4.00
N PRO A 15 9.46 -14.07 3.12
CA PRO A 15 8.05 -14.21 2.77
C PRO A 15 7.78 -15.45 1.90
N TYR A 16 8.81 -15.98 1.22
CA TYR A 16 8.75 -17.18 0.39
C TYR A 16 9.88 -18.11 0.81
N LEU A 17 9.57 -19.33 1.26
CA LEU A 17 10.57 -20.28 1.74
C LEU A 17 11.41 -20.84 0.58
N GLU A 18 10.78 -20.93 -0.60
CA GLU A 18 11.35 -21.37 -1.86
C GLU A 18 12.31 -20.34 -2.50
N TRP A 19 12.42 -19.13 -1.95
CA TRP A 19 13.28 -18.08 -2.49
C TRP A 19 14.29 -17.56 -1.46
N GLN A 20 15.57 -17.66 -1.80
CA GLN A 20 16.65 -16.98 -1.08
C GLN A 20 16.98 -15.69 -1.82
N VAL A 21 16.84 -14.55 -1.14
CA VAL A 21 17.03 -13.23 -1.75
C VAL A 21 18.54 -12.99 -2.01
N PRO A 22 18.96 -12.90 -3.29
CA PRO A 22 20.35 -12.58 -3.61
C PRO A 22 20.64 -11.10 -3.39
N VAL A 23 21.86 -10.78 -2.96
CA VAL A 23 22.36 -9.40 -2.87
C VAL A 23 23.49 -9.22 -3.88
N ARG A 24 23.38 -8.19 -4.72
CA ARG A 24 24.39 -7.85 -5.74
C ARG A 24 24.76 -6.39 -5.65
N ALA A 25 26.04 -6.10 -5.88
CA ALA A 25 26.47 -4.75 -6.25
C ALA A 25 26.24 -4.58 -7.76
N ILE A 26 25.69 -3.43 -8.15
CA ILE A 26 25.43 -3.08 -9.56
C ILE A 26 25.97 -1.68 -9.85
N SER A 27 26.40 -1.46 -11.08
CA SER A 27 26.83 -0.15 -11.59
C SER A 27 26.14 0.09 -12.92
N ALA A 28 25.11 0.94 -12.94
CA ALA A 28 24.40 1.27 -14.16
C ALA A 28 25.29 2.05 -15.14
N LEU A 29 26.19 2.88 -14.62
CA LEU A 29 27.15 3.66 -15.41
C LEU A 29 28.14 2.75 -16.15
N GLU A 30 28.62 1.70 -15.50
CA GLU A 30 29.60 0.76 -16.06
C GLU A 30 28.95 -0.50 -16.66
N GLY A 31 27.62 -0.61 -16.59
CA GLY A 31 26.86 -1.77 -17.06
C GLY A 31 27.08 -3.05 -16.25
N VAL A 32 27.67 -2.98 -15.05
CA VAL A 32 28.02 -4.14 -14.23
C VAL A 32 26.81 -4.65 -13.44
N GLY A 33 26.55 -5.95 -13.49
CA GLY A 33 25.58 -6.63 -12.63
C GLY A 33 24.11 -6.50 -13.06
N ILE A 34 23.82 -5.72 -14.12
CA ILE A 34 22.44 -5.47 -14.59
C ILE A 34 21.80 -6.72 -15.17
N ARG A 35 22.57 -7.49 -15.96
CA ARG A 35 22.07 -8.74 -16.56
C ARG A 35 21.78 -9.78 -15.49
N GLU A 36 22.69 -9.94 -14.54
CA GLU A 36 22.57 -10.88 -13.43
C GLU A 36 21.39 -10.51 -12.52
N ALA A 37 21.13 -9.22 -12.31
CA ALA A 37 19.95 -8.75 -11.61
C ALA A 37 18.66 -9.12 -12.36
N TRP A 38 18.64 -8.97 -13.68
CA TRP A 38 17.50 -9.39 -14.50
C TRP A 38 17.25 -10.89 -14.47
N ASP A 39 18.33 -11.70 -14.54
CA ASP A 39 18.25 -13.15 -14.45
C ASP A 39 17.69 -13.59 -13.09
N ASP A 40 18.07 -12.91 -12.00
CA ASP A 40 17.48 -13.15 -10.67
C ASP A 40 15.99 -12.78 -10.61
N ILE A 41 15.56 -11.68 -11.24
CA ILE A 41 14.14 -11.31 -11.34
C ILE A 41 13.35 -12.39 -12.08
N ALA A 42 13.87 -12.86 -13.22
CA ALA A 42 13.24 -13.92 -14.00
C ALA A 42 13.16 -15.25 -13.21
N ARG A 43 14.22 -15.60 -12.49
CA ARG A 43 14.27 -16.78 -11.63
C ARG A 43 13.26 -16.68 -10.48
N PHE A 44 13.16 -15.52 -9.83
CA PHE A 44 12.16 -15.27 -8.80
C PHE A 44 10.74 -15.49 -9.33
N ARG A 45 10.42 -14.90 -10.49
CA ARG A 45 9.14 -15.07 -11.17
C ARG A 45 8.81 -16.55 -11.39
N ALA A 46 9.76 -17.33 -11.92
CA ALA A 46 9.59 -18.75 -12.19
C ALA A 46 9.36 -19.58 -10.92
N VAL A 47 10.13 -19.31 -9.85
CA VAL A 47 9.96 -19.97 -8.54
C VAL A 47 8.56 -19.75 -7.98
N LEU A 48 8.07 -18.50 -8.00
CA LEU A 48 6.74 -18.18 -7.47
C LEU A 48 5.60 -18.68 -8.36
N ASP A 49 5.81 -18.78 -9.68
CA ASP A 49 4.83 -19.41 -10.56
C ASP A 49 4.73 -20.91 -10.27
N ALA A 50 5.86 -21.60 -10.07
CA ALA A 50 5.89 -23.02 -9.76
C ALA A 50 5.16 -23.37 -8.45
N THR A 51 5.19 -22.49 -7.46
CA THR A 51 4.47 -22.68 -6.19
C THR A 51 3.05 -22.10 -6.19
N GLY A 52 2.62 -21.46 -7.29
CA GLY A 52 1.35 -20.73 -7.37
C GLY A 52 1.30 -19.44 -6.51
N ALA A 53 2.36 -19.15 -5.77
CA ALA A 53 2.46 -17.97 -4.91
C ALA A 53 2.32 -16.66 -5.69
N TRP A 54 2.77 -16.63 -6.96
CA TRP A 54 2.61 -15.45 -7.79
C TRP A 54 1.16 -15.10 -8.07
N SER A 55 0.36 -16.07 -8.51
CA SER A 55 -1.04 -15.86 -8.84
C SER A 55 -1.84 -15.45 -7.60
N ARG A 56 -1.57 -16.06 -6.45
CA ARG A 56 -2.16 -15.65 -5.17
C ARG A 56 -1.80 -14.21 -4.81
N ARG A 57 -0.52 -13.85 -4.88
CA ARG A 57 -0.06 -12.47 -4.61
C ARG A 57 -0.77 -11.45 -5.51
N ARG A 58 -0.89 -11.74 -6.82
CA ARG A 58 -1.59 -10.83 -7.75
C ARG A 58 -3.08 -10.70 -7.42
N ALA A 59 -3.75 -11.78 -7.03
CA ALA A 59 -5.14 -11.72 -6.62
C ALA A 59 -5.32 -10.87 -5.35
N GLU A 60 -4.45 -11.04 -4.37
CA GLU A 60 -4.43 -10.21 -3.15
C GLU A 60 -4.16 -8.73 -3.46
N GLN A 61 -3.22 -8.45 -4.36
CA GLN A 61 -2.93 -7.09 -4.84
C GLN A 61 -4.13 -6.48 -5.56
N ALA A 62 -4.80 -7.22 -6.44
CA ALA A 62 -5.99 -6.75 -7.15
C ALA A 62 -7.14 -6.45 -6.17
N LEU A 63 -7.36 -7.31 -5.17
CA LEU A 63 -8.35 -7.07 -4.13
C LEU A 63 -8.00 -5.86 -3.26
N SER A 64 -6.72 -5.68 -2.93
CA SER A 64 -6.24 -4.48 -2.23
C SER A 64 -6.49 -3.23 -3.05
N ALA A 65 -6.16 -3.25 -4.34
CA ALA A 65 -6.36 -2.13 -5.24
C ALA A 65 -7.85 -1.77 -5.36
N LEU A 66 -8.74 -2.76 -5.50
CA LEU A 66 -10.18 -2.55 -5.52
C LEU A 66 -10.68 -1.88 -4.23
N ARG A 67 -10.21 -2.33 -3.07
CA ARG A 67 -10.61 -1.75 -1.78
C ARG A 67 -10.11 -0.32 -1.61
N SER A 68 -8.88 -0.04 -2.04
CA SER A 68 -8.34 1.32 -2.07
C SER A 68 -9.17 2.22 -2.99
N GLU A 69 -9.45 1.78 -4.21
CA GLU A 69 -10.26 2.53 -5.18
C GLU A 69 -11.65 2.87 -4.63
N ILE A 70 -12.32 1.90 -4.00
CA ILE A 70 -13.62 2.12 -3.35
C ILE A 70 -13.49 3.14 -2.21
N GLY A 71 -12.47 3.00 -1.35
CA GLY A 71 -12.26 3.89 -0.22
C GLY A 71 -11.97 5.34 -0.65
N ASP A 72 -11.05 5.50 -1.59
CA ASP A 72 -10.64 6.80 -2.15
C ASP A 72 -11.82 7.46 -2.87
N SER A 73 -12.53 6.71 -3.72
CA SER A 73 -13.73 7.20 -4.40
C SER A 73 -14.83 7.62 -3.43
N LEU A 74 -15.11 6.83 -2.39
CA LEU A 74 -16.12 7.17 -1.39
C LEU A 74 -15.72 8.42 -0.60
N LEU A 75 -14.44 8.57 -0.26
CA LEU A 75 -13.94 9.75 0.45
C LEU A 75 -14.04 11.01 -0.40
N ASP A 76 -13.73 10.91 -1.69
CA ASP A 76 -13.86 12.01 -2.64
C ASP A 76 -15.32 12.43 -2.81
N HIS A 77 -16.24 11.48 -2.99
CA HIS A 77 -17.67 11.76 -3.05
C HIS A 77 -18.20 12.35 -1.75
N PHE A 78 -17.75 11.84 -0.61
CA PHE A 78 -18.11 12.36 0.71
C PHE A 78 -17.68 13.82 0.88
N ARG A 79 -16.44 14.16 0.51
CA ARG A 79 -15.92 15.54 0.59
C ARG A 79 -16.60 16.49 -0.39
N ALA A 80 -16.99 15.99 -1.58
CA ALA A 80 -17.64 16.79 -2.61
C ALA A 80 -19.14 17.02 -2.34
N ALA A 81 -19.79 16.20 -1.49
CA ALA A 81 -21.20 16.35 -1.19
C ALA A 81 -21.49 17.72 -0.54
N PRO A 82 -22.40 18.56 -1.08
CA PRO A 82 -22.64 19.92 -0.58
C PRO A 82 -22.94 19.97 0.92
N ALA A 83 -23.77 19.03 1.41
CA ALA A 83 -24.15 18.94 2.82
C ALA A 83 -22.95 18.66 3.77
N VAL A 84 -21.87 18.07 3.26
CA VAL A 84 -20.62 17.82 3.99
C VAL A 84 -19.65 18.98 3.78
N ALA A 85 -19.42 19.40 2.53
CA ALA A 85 -18.48 20.46 2.15
C ALA A 85 -18.74 21.77 2.90
N GLU A 86 -20.02 22.14 3.09
CA GLU A 86 -20.42 23.34 3.83
C GLU A 86 -20.07 23.31 5.33
N ARG A 87 -19.88 22.12 5.91
CA ARG A 87 -19.77 21.91 7.37
C ARG A 87 -18.41 21.35 7.80
N LEU A 88 -17.66 20.76 6.87
CA LEU A 88 -16.45 20.00 7.15
C LEU A 88 -15.42 20.83 7.93
N ALA A 89 -15.08 22.02 7.44
CA ALA A 89 -14.07 22.88 8.06
C ALA A 89 -14.44 23.26 9.50
N ALA A 90 -15.68 23.70 9.74
CA ALA A 90 -16.14 24.08 11.08
C ALA A 90 -16.10 22.89 12.06
N ILE A 91 -16.49 21.70 11.60
CA ILE A 91 -16.46 20.49 12.44
C ILE A 91 -15.01 20.04 12.72
N GLU A 92 -14.09 20.19 11.76
CA GLU A 92 -12.66 19.92 11.97
C GLU A 92 -12.06 20.86 13.04
N GLU A 93 -12.42 22.15 13.02
CA GLU A 93 -12.01 23.12 14.04
C GLU A 93 -12.50 22.72 15.44
N GLU A 94 -13.76 22.28 15.58
CA GLU A 94 -14.30 21.79 16.86
C GLU A 94 -13.53 20.56 17.39
N VAL A 95 -13.05 19.69 16.50
CA VAL A 95 -12.24 18.51 16.90
C VAL A 95 -10.86 18.95 17.36
N VAL A 96 -10.20 19.85 16.63
CA VAL A 96 -8.89 20.39 17.00
C VAL A 96 -8.96 21.16 18.34
N ALA A 97 -10.04 21.90 18.55
CA ALA A 97 -10.29 22.62 19.80
C ALA A 97 -10.68 21.70 20.98
N GLY A 98 -10.94 20.41 20.73
CA GLY A 98 -11.37 19.45 21.73
C GLY A 98 -12.81 19.64 22.22
N THR A 99 -13.61 20.48 21.55
CA THR A 99 -15.02 20.72 21.89
C THR A 99 -15.94 19.64 21.33
N ARG A 100 -15.48 18.88 20.33
CA ARG A 100 -16.15 17.68 19.81
C ARG A 100 -15.17 16.52 19.68
N THR A 101 -15.62 15.32 20.01
CA THR A 101 -14.78 14.11 19.81
C THR A 101 -14.74 13.71 18.33
N PRO A 102 -13.63 13.14 17.82
CA PRO A 102 -13.55 12.67 16.43
C PRO A 102 -14.70 11.72 16.04
N ALA A 103 -15.08 10.81 16.92
CA ALA A 103 -16.16 9.86 16.67
C ALA A 103 -17.56 10.52 16.62
N ALA A 104 -17.77 11.62 17.34
CA ALA A 104 -19.01 12.40 17.23
C ALA A 104 -19.04 13.24 15.95
N ALA A 105 -17.92 13.89 15.59
CA ALA A 105 -17.77 14.63 14.35
C ALA A 105 -18.04 13.74 13.11
N ALA A 106 -17.42 12.57 13.05
CA ALA A 106 -17.62 11.62 11.96
C ALA A 106 -19.08 11.19 11.81
N ARG A 107 -19.78 10.88 12.91
CA ARG A 107 -21.21 10.52 12.88
C ARG A 107 -22.10 11.62 12.32
N VAL A 108 -21.82 12.88 12.69
CA VAL A 108 -22.56 14.04 12.19
C VAL A 108 -22.36 14.20 10.69
N LEU A 109 -21.11 14.20 10.22
CA LEU A 109 -20.81 14.37 8.79
C LEU A 109 -21.36 13.20 7.95
N LEU A 110 -21.23 11.96 8.43
CA LEU A 110 -21.82 10.77 7.78
C LEU A 110 -23.35 10.85 7.76
N GLY A 111 -23.98 11.36 8.82
CA GLY A 111 -25.43 11.59 8.85
C GLY A 111 -25.88 12.57 7.77
N HIS A 112 -25.13 13.67 7.59
CA HIS A 112 -25.41 14.63 6.51
C HIS A 112 -25.22 14.02 5.13
N PHE A 113 -24.17 13.21 4.94
CA PHE A 113 -23.88 12.52 3.68
C PHE A 113 -25.00 11.55 3.28
N PHE A 114 -25.46 10.68 4.18
CA PHE A 114 -26.49 9.68 3.86
C PHE A 114 -27.92 10.24 3.78
N SER A 115 -28.19 11.42 4.35
CA SER A 115 -29.54 12.00 4.35
C SER A 115 -29.86 12.83 3.08
N HIS A 116 -28.84 13.20 2.29
CA HIS A 116 -28.98 14.05 1.09
C HIS A 116 -28.27 13.46 -0.15
N GLY A 117 -27.84 12.20 -0.07
CA GLY A 117 -27.24 11.43 -1.17
C GLY A 117 -28.24 10.51 -1.86
#